data_AF-A0A1S8JBB0-F1
#
_entry.id   AF-A0A1S8JBB0-F1
#
_cell.length_a   1.000
_cell.length_b   1.000
_cell.length_c   1.000
_cell.angle_alpha   90.00
_cell.angle_beta   90.00
_cell.angle_gamma   90.00
#
_symmetry.space_group_name_H-M   'P 1'
#
loop_
_entity.id
_entity.type
_entity.pdbx_description
1 polymer ?
#
loop_
_entity_poly.entity_id
_entity_poly.type
_entity_poly.pdbx_seq_one_letter_code
_entity_poly.pdbx_strand_id
1 'polypeptide(L)' 'EVRRREKIIRIFPNRTSANRLIGAVLMDLHDEWLSSTRKYIKFDQ' A
#
# COMPACT_ATOMS: atom_id res chain seq x y z
N GLU A 1 -0.34 2.94 7.23
CA GLU A 1 -0.37 3.90 6.11
C GLU A 1 -1.76 4.17 5.51
N VAL A 2 -2.54 3.14 5.16
CA VAL A 2 -3.88 3.32 4.55
C VAL A 2 -4.81 4.24 5.36
N ARG A 3 -4.98 4.00 6.67
CA ARG A 3 -5.83 4.81 7.55
C ARG A 3 -5.42 6.27 7.66
N ARG A 4 -4.11 6.56 7.53
CA ARG A 4 -3.57 7.93 7.54
C ARG A 4 -3.99 8.68 6.28
N ARG A 5 -3.86 8.05 5.12
CA ARG A 5 -4.26 8.64 3.82
C ARG A 5 -5.78 8.73 3.67
N GLU A 6 -6.53 7.75 4.19
CA GLU A 6 -8.00 7.77 4.25
C GLU A 6 -8.53 8.95 5.06
N LYS A 7 -7.92 9.28 6.21
CA LYS A 7 -8.34 10.39 7.07
C LYS A 7 -8.36 11.75 6.33
N ILE A 8 -7.49 11.91 5.33
CA ILE A 8 -7.43 13.12 4.50
C ILE A 8 -8.54 13.11 3.43
N ILE A 9 -8.76 11.96 2.78
CA ILE A 9 -9.72 11.80 1.69
C ILE A 9 -11.17 11.91 2.18
N ARG A 10 -11.46 11.39 3.38
CA ARG A 10 -12.78 11.36 4.06
C ARG A 10 -13.85 10.54 3.34
N ILE A 11 -14.11 10.79 2.06
CA ILE A 11 -15.09 10.06 1.22
C ILE A 11 -14.47 9.79 -0.14
N PHE A 12 -14.49 8.53 -0.59
CA PHE A 12 -14.05 8.18 -1.93
C PHE A 12 -15.17 8.42 -2.94
N PRO A 13 -14.87 9.07 -4.09
CA PRO A 13 -15.88 9.35 -5.11
C PRO A 13 -16.31 8.10 -5.88
N ASN A 14 -15.51 7.03 -5.86
CA ASN A 14 -15.83 5.72 -6.45
C ASN A 14 -14.84 4.65 -5.95
N ARG A 15 -15.16 3.39 -6.22
CA ARG A 15 -14.31 2.23 -5.86
C ARG A 15 -12.94 2.27 -6.53
N THR A 16 -12.85 2.74 -7.77
CA THR A 16 -11.58 2.82 -8.51
C THR A 16 -10.58 3.73 -7.82
N SER A 17 -11.01 4.87 -7.29
CA SER A 17 -10.15 5.78 -6.52
C SER A 17 -9.64 5.15 -5.22
N ALA A 18 -10.45 4.33 -4.54
CA ALA A 18 -10.00 3.56 -3.38
C ALA A 18 -8.96 2.49 -3.78
N ASN A 19 -9.19 1.77 -4.87
CA ASN A 19 -8.26 0.78 -5.39
C ASN A 19 -6.90 1.40 -5.75
N ARG A 20 -6.90 2.59 -6.36
CA ARG A 20 -5.65 3.32 -6.67
C ARG A 20 -4.87 3.68 -5.41
N LEU A 21 -5.55 4.15 -4.37
CA LEU A 21 -4.88 4.47 -3.10
C LEU A 21 -4.25 3.23 -2.48
N ILE A 22 -5.02 2.14 -2.40
CA ILE A 22 -4.56 0.88 -1.82
C ILE A 22 -3.38 0.35 -2.62
N GLY A 23 -3.49 0.34 -3.96
CA GLY A 23 -2.40 -0.08 -4.85
C GLY A 23 -1.12 0.73 -4.66
N ALA A 24 -1.23 2.06 -4.58
CA ALA A 24 -0.09 2.93 -4.32
C ALA A 24 0.58 2.62 -2.97
N VAL A 25 -0.20 2.42 -1.90
CA VAL A 25 0.35 2.05 -0.58
C VAL A 25 1.04 0.68 -0.61
N LEU A 26 0.48 -0.28 -1.35
CA LEU A 26 1.08 -1.61 -1.48
C LEU A 26 2.39 -1.57 -2.27
N MET A 27 2.48 -0.75 -3.32
CA MET A 27 3.73 -0.53 -4.06
C MET A 27 4.80 0.11 -3.16
N ASP A 28 4.45 1.16 -2.43
CA ASP A 28 5.38 1.80 -1.47
C ASP A 28 5.94 0.78 -0.45
N LEU A 29 5.07 -0.08 0.09
CA LEU A 29 5.48 -1.13 1.04
C LEU A 29 6.32 -2.23 0.39
N HIS A 30 6.03 -2.59 -0.86
CA HIS A 30 6.81 -3.57 -1.61
C HIS A 30 8.24 -3.09 -1.81
N ASP A 31 8.41 -1.84 -2.24
CA ASP A 31 9.72 -1.23 -2.44
C ASP A 31 10.50 -1.14 -1.12
N GLU A 32 9.82 -0.77 -0.02
CA GLU A 32 10.42 -0.79 1.32
C GLU A 32 10.92 -2.19 1.70
N TRP A 33 10.11 -3.23 1.50
CA TRP A 33 10.47 -4.60 1.83
C TRP A 33 11.59 -5.16 0.97
N LEU A 34 11.65 -4.79 -0.32
CA LEU A 34 12.78 -5.14 -1.20
C LEU A 34 14.08 -4.48 -0.76
N SER A 35 14.01 -3.22 -0.29
CA SER A 35 15.18 -2.47 0.18
C SER A 35 15.66 -2.88 1.58
N SER A 36 14.80 -3.58 2.35
CA SER A 36 15.10 -3.91 3.73
C SER A 36 16.07 -5.11 3.84
N THR A 37 17.02 -5.01 4.77
CA THR A 37 17.90 -6.15 5.12
C THR A 37 17.12 -7.31 5.76
N ARG A 38 15.93 -7.05 6.29
CA ARG A 38 15.06 -8.08 6.89
C ARG A 38 14.18 -8.71 5.81
N LYS A 39 14.20 -10.04 5.72
CA LYS A 39 13.34 -10.81 4.81
C LYS A 39 11.91 -10.86 5.36
N TYR A 40 11.03 -10.02 4.84
CA TYR A 40 9.60 -9.99 5.19
C TYR A 40 8.74 -10.93 4.36
N ILE A 41 9.15 -11.21 3.11
CA ILE A 41 8.49 -12.19 2.24
C ILE A 41 9.50 -13.27 1.89
N LYS A 42 9.11 -14.53 2.08
CA LYS A 42 9.78 -15.68 1.47
C LYS A 42 8.89 -16.18 0.34
N PHE A 43 9.40 -16.13 -0.88
CA PHE A 43 8.78 -16.82 -2.00
C PHE A 43 9.30 -18.25 -1.96
N ASP A 44 8.44 -19.19 -1.58
CA ASP A 44 8.67 -20.60 -1.86
C ASP A 44 8.19 -20.83 -3.29
N GLN A 45 9.12 -21.19 -4.18
CA GLN A 45 8.80 -21.60 -5.54
C GLN A 45 8.76 -23.12 -5.63
#